data_AF-A0A0C5WIF7-F1
#
_entry.id   AF-A0A0C5WIF7-F1
#
_cell.length_a   1.000
_cell.length_b   1.000
_cell.length_c   1.000
_cell.angle_alpha   90.00
_cell.angle_beta   90.00
_cell.angle_gamma   90.00
#
_symmetry.space_group_name_H-M   'P 1'
#
loop_
_entity.id
_entity.type
_entity.pdbx_description
1 polymer ?
#
loop_
_entity_poly.entity_id
_entity_poly.type
_entity_poly.pdbx_seq_one_letter_code
_entity_poly.pdbx_strand_id
1 'polypeptide(L)'
;MLLCPYLIFSQVGIKTTNPKAQLHIVASDSLLPLNTDGLIIPRIDEFPAVNPTIAQDGMLAYVTGAGSVSSGFYYWQQSIPAWVPFVKKIDDLLDGKSDNDGTDNGSSIFLGINSGAADDATDNKNIGIGFNSLESNTSGENNIGIGVNTLTNNTTGRNNTAVGSSALRNNTTGESNVAFGNLSLVKNIAGLNNVGFGNQTLRLNVYGNNNTALGDYAGKSLDFDSVTTNNNDNNVFVGSGAGNSDVTAQQNVYIGSLAGGGDYDAVNVSGTAENKSGNIFIGYRSGYDETGSNKLYIENSDNDSDNALIYGEFDNNILRTNGELQIGNPSTTGYAFPTADGTANQILVTDGNGQLSFQNNTPLSSFSLVRARMTASQTLVDGSQKLLFNTTDFDLNGEFDTATNSFIADNQGYYSISAKFSTDTQTNTTTYTLGIYVNGALYESFTQNHSGSGRVTRQIYAIVELSANDTVYIGVDTTATGAGTSVLNNNTRTTFTIERIRQIINFIKTKNPIHLNRIFFLF
;
A
#
# COMPACT_ATOMS: atom_id res chain seq x y z
N MET A 1 -117.48 -1.00 -32.29
CA MET A 1 -116.63 0.16 -31.90
C MET A 1 -115.17 -0.32 -31.87
N LEU A 2 -114.20 0.55 -32.12
CA LEU A 2 -112.78 0.20 -32.28
C LEU A 2 -112.20 -0.54 -31.06
N LEU A 3 -111.33 -1.54 -31.25
CA LEU A 3 -109.87 -1.36 -31.30
C LEU A 3 -109.15 -2.72 -31.51
N CYS A 4 -108.14 -2.73 -32.38
CA CYS A 4 -107.07 -3.73 -32.38
C CYS A 4 -105.76 -2.97 -32.15
N PRO A 5 -104.95 -3.39 -31.18
CA PRO A 5 -103.59 -3.77 -31.56
C PRO A 5 -103.12 -5.07 -30.89
N TYR A 6 -102.52 -5.95 -31.68
CA TYR A 6 -101.59 -6.97 -31.19
C TYR A 6 -100.26 -6.29 -30.84
N LEU A 7 -99.75 -6.50 -29.62
CA LEU A 7 -98.31 -6.51 -29.30
C LEU A 7 -98.14 -6.96 -27.85
N ILE A 8 -97.62 -8.18 -27.63
CA ILE A 8 -97.09 -8.59 -26.32
C ILE A 8 -95.81 -9.41 -26.57
N PHE A 9 -94.65 -8.77 -26.41
CA PHE A 9 -93.43 -9.50 -26.06
C PHE A 9 -93.49 -9.81 -24.56
N SER A 10 -93.25 -11.05 -24.16
CA SER A 10 -93.08 -11.39 -22.75
C SER A 10 -91.88 -12.31 -22.58
N GLN A 11 -90.79 -11.80 -21.98
CA GLN A 11 -89.79 -12.56 -21.23
C GLN A 11 -89.14 -11.63 -20.18
N VAL A 12 -88.46 -12.16 -19.16
CA VAL A 12 -89.09 -12.31 -17.84
C VAL A 12 -88.05 -12.28 -16.70
N GLY A 13 -88.50 -11.98 -15.48
CA GLY A 13 -87.69 -12.05 -14.25
C GLY A 13 -87.61 -13.45 -13.61
N ILE A 14 -87.54 -13.49 -12.28
CA ILE A 14 -87.46 -14.73 -11.47
C ILE A 14 -88.71 -14.82 -10.58
N LYS A 15 -89.20 -16.05 -10.31
CA LYS A 15 -90.59 -16.40 -9.90
C LYS A 15 -91.66 -16.33 -11.01
N THR A 16 -91.28 -16.53 -12.27
CA THR A 16 -92.22 -16.48 -13.41
C THR A 16 -91.83 -17.46 -14.53
N THR A 17 -92.81 -17.93 -15.31
CA THR A 17 -92.73 -19.13 -16.17
C THR A 17 -92.47 -18.85 -17.66
N ASN A 18 -91.89 -17.69 -18.03
CA ASN A 18 -91.41 -17.46 -19.40
C ASN A 18 -90.05 -16.70 -19.54
N PRO A 19 -88.97 -16.96 -18.75
CA PRO A 19 -87.71 -16.23 -18.85
C PRO A 19 -86.85 -16.63 -20.05
N LYS A 20 -86.26 -15.63 -20.72
CA LYS A 20 -84.83 -15.39 -21.08
C LYS A 20 -84.76 -13.90 -21.53
N ALA A 21 -83.69 -13.30 -22.05
CA ALA A 21 -82.28 -13.68 -22.14
C ALA A 21 -81.41 -12.48 -21.71
N GLN A 22 -80.52 -12.69 -20.73
CA GLN A 22 -79.58 -11.71 -20.17
C GLN A 22 -80.17 -10.47 -19.49
N LEU A 23 -79.68 -10.16 -18.28
CA LEU A 23 -79.95 -8.89 -17.60
C LEU A 23 -79.11 -7.80 -18.27
N HIS A 24 -79.70 -7.09 -19.23
CA HIS A 24 -79.05 -5.99 -19.93
C HIS A 24 -79.44 -4.66 -19.26
N ILE A 25 -78.48 -4.02 -18.60
CA ILE A 25 -78.64 -2.70 -17.97
C ILE A 25 -77.79 -1.72 -18.77
N VAL A 26 -78.45 -0.76 -19.40
CA VAL A 26 -77.83 0.32 -20.18
C VAL A 26 -78.03 1.63 -19.39
N ALA A 27 -77.07 2.54 -19.47
CA ALA A 27 -77.23 3.90 -18.97
C ALA A 27 -78.40 4.61 -19.68
N SER A 28 -79.02 5.59 -19.00
CA SER A 28 -80.11 6.40 -19.54
C SER A 28 -79.73 7.15 -20.83
N ASP A 29 -78.46 7.55 -20.96
CA ASP A 29 -77.80 7.96 -22.20
C ASP A 29 -76.37 7.37 -22.20
N SER A 30 -75.98 6.67 -23.26
CA SER A 30 -74.64 6.05 -23.38
C SER A 30 -73.53 7.02 -23.77
N LEU A 31 -73.89 8.24 -24.20
CA LEU A 31 -72.97 9.33 -24.52
C LEU A 31 -72.91 10.38 -23.40
N LEU A 32 -73.96 10.49 -22.58
CA LEU A 32 -74.09 11.43 -21.45
C LEU A 32 -74.71 10.78 -20.20
N PRO A 33 -74.06 9.76 -19.58
CA PRO A 33 -74.65 9.02 -18.46
C PRO A 33 -74.93 9.91 -17.24
N LEU A 34 -76.09 9.69 -16.62
CA LEU A 34 -76.47 10.36 -15.37
C LEU A 34 -75.72 9.74 -14.18
N ASN A 35 -75.53 10.52 -13.12
CA ASN A 35 -74.93 10.05 -11.86
C ASN A 35 -75.80 9.03 -11.09
N THR A 36 -76.97 8.67 -11.62
CA THR A 36 -77.87 7.62 -11.12
C THR A 36 -77.87 6.35 -11.98
N ASP A 37 -77.15 6.34 -13.11
CA ASP A 37 -77.05 5.16 -13.97
C ASP A 37 -76.13 4.09 -13.36
N GLY A 38 -76.65 2.87 -13.18
CA GLY A 38 -75.88 1.74 -12.64
C GLY A 38 -76.76 0.62 -12.08
N LEU A 39 -76.11 -0.38 -11.49
CA LEU A 39 -76.77 -1.48 -10.77
C LEU A 39 -76.34 -1.48 -9.30
N ILE A 40 -77.29 -1.28 -8.39
CA ILE A 40 -77.06 -1.51 -6.96
C ILE A 40 -77.25 -3.01 -6.69
N ILE A 41 -76.11 -3.71 -6.57
CA ILE A 41 -76.03 -5.08 -6.04
C ILE A 41 -76.49 -5.08 -4.57
N PRO A 42 -77.13 -6.15 -4.07
CA PRO A 42 -77.52 -6.26 -2.66
C PRO A 42 -76.37 -5.92 -1.71
N ARG A 43 -76.62 -4.95 -0.83
CA ARG A 43 -75.67 -4.48 0.18
C ARG A 43 -75.95 -5.20 1.51
N ILE A 44 -74.91 -5.74 2.13
CA ILE A 44 -74.99 -6.47 3.40
C ILE A 44 -73.92 -5.95 4.36
N ASP A 45 -74.22 -5.93 5.66
CA ASP A 45 -73.23 -5.53 6.68
C ASP A 45 -72.41 -6.73 7.19
N GLU A 46 -73.00 -7.93 7.07
CA GLU A 46 -72.46 -9.23 7.49
C GLU A 46 -72.88 -10.32 6.50
N PHE A 47 -72.14 -11.44 6.47
CA PHE A 47 -72.57 -12.62 5.70
C PHE A 47 -73.76 -13.32 6.37
N PRO A 48 -74.65 -13.98 5.58
CA PRO A 48 -75.73 -14.78 6.13
C PRO A 48 -75.24 -15.87 7.10
N ALA A 49 -75.87 -15.98 8.27
CA ALA A 49 -75.55 -17.00 9.28
C ALA A 49 -75.80 -18.45 8.82
N VAL A 50 -76.54 -18.63 7.72
CA VAL A 50 -76.67 -19.90 6.99
C VAL A 50 -76.08 -19.69 5.61
N ASN A 51 -75.05 -20.47 5.28
CA ASN A 51 -74.39 -20.41 3.98
C ASN A 51 -75.38 -20.65 2.81
N PRO A 52 -75.25 -19.92 1.70
CA PRO A 52 -75.98 -20.22 0.46
C PRO A 52 -75.69 -21.63 -0.08
N THR A 53 -76.50 -22.06 -1.04
CA THR A 53 -76.43 -23.41 -1.63
C THR A 53 -75.93 -23.38 -3.07
N ILE A 54 -75.81 -24.54 -3.72
CA ILE A 54 -75.42 -24.68 -5.13
C ILE A 54 -76.31 -23.87 -6.10
N ALA A 55 -77.56 -23.58 -5.73
CA ALA A 55 -78.45 -22.74 -6.51
C ALA A 55 -78.08 -21.24 -6.48
N GLN A 56 -77.13 -20.84 -5.63
CA GLN A 56 -76.61 -19.49 -5.48
C GLN A 56 -75.11 -19.39 -5.80
N ASP A 57 -74.50 -20.39 -6.44
CA ASP A 57 -73.11 -20.32 -6.89
C ASP A 57 -72.91 -19.12 -7.84
N GLY A 58 -71.90 -18.29 -7.59
CA GLY A 58 -71.68 -17.01 -8.26
C GLY A 58 -72.56 -15.84 -7.78
N MET A 59 -73.35 -15.99 -6.70
CA MET A 59 -74.18 -14.90 -6.17
C MET A 59 -73.33 -13.74 -5.63
N LEU A 60 -73.45 -12.56 -6.24
CA LEU A 60 -72.72 -11.36 -5.88
C LEU A 60 -73.42 -10.54 -4.77
N ALA A 61 -72.66 -10.07 -3.79
CA ALA A 61 -73.07 -9.11 -2.78
C ALA A 61 -71.99 -8.01 -2.61
N TYR A 62 -72.40 -6.84 -2.11
CA TYR A 62 -71.46 -5.80 -1.67
C TYR A 62 -71.52 -5.69 -0.14
N VAL A 63 -70.43 -6.08 0.53
CA VAL A 63 -70.30 -5.88 1.97
C VAL A 63 -70.02 -4.40 2.24
N THR A 64 -70.75 -3.79 3.16
CA THR A 64 -70.63 -2.36 3.45
C THR A 64 -69.39 -2.00 4.27
N GLY A 65 -68.92 -2.91 5.13
CA GLY A 65 -67.91 -2.66 6.16
C GLY A 65 -68.48 -2.11 7.48
N ALA A 66 -69.80 -2.13 7.68
CA ALA A 66 -70.43 -1.73 8.94
C ALA A 66 -70.49 -2.86 10.00
N GLY A 67 -70.30 -4.11 9.59
CA GLY A 67 -70.12 -5.27 10.46
C GLY A 67 -68.64 -5.66 10.65
N SER A 68 -68.40 -6.94 10.95
CA SER A 68 -67.08 -7.53 11.16
C SER A 68 -66.33 -7.88 9.87
N VAL A 69 -67.03 -7.97 8.73
CA VAL A 69 -66.45 -8.23 7.41
C VAL A 69 -66.05 -6.92 6.73
N SER A 70 -64.86 -6.87 6.14
CA SER A 70 -64.37 -5.70 5.38
C SER A 70 -65.31 -5.32 4.24
N SER A 71 -65.40 -4.01 3.97
CA SER A 71 -66.11 -3.48 2.80
C SER A 71 -65.54 -4.03 1.49
N GLY A 72 -66.40 -4.34 0.52
CA GLY A 72 -65.99 -4.84 -0.80
C GLY A 72 -67.06 -5.64 -1.54
N PHE A 73 -66.79 -6.00 -2.80
CA PHE A 73 -67.61 -6.97 -3.52
C PHE A 73 -67.18 -8.39 -3.15
N TYR A 74 -68.15 -9.28 -2.94
CA TYR A 74 -67.94 -10.69 -2.62
C TYR A 74 -68.90 -11.54 -3.45
N TYR A 75 -68.50 -12.75 -3.84
CA TYR A 75 -69.38 -13.74 -4.44
C TYR A 75 -69.42 -15.02 -3.61
N TRP A 76 -70.56 -15.70 -3.62
CA TRP A 76 -70.65 -17.06 -3.09
C TRP A 76 -69.99 -18.04 -4.06
N GLN A 77 -69.09 -18.88 -3.57
CA GLN A 77 -68.52 -19.99 -4.34
C GLN A 77 -68.94 -21.31 -3.70
N GLN A 78 -69.57 -22.22 -4.45
CA GLN A 78 -70.05 -23.48 -3.89
C GLN A 78 -68.95 -24.55 -3.78
N SER A 79 -67.95 -24.52 -4.66
CA SER A 79 -66.83 -25.47 -4.64
C SER A 79 -65.93 -25.31 -3.40
N ILE A 80 -65.89 -24.10 -2.84
CA ILE A 80 -65.24 -23.76 -1.57
C ILE A 80 -66.30 -22.96 -0.80
N PRO A 81 -67.17 -23.59 0.03
CA PRO A 81 -68.44 -23.03 0.51
C PRO A 81 -68.23 -21.84 1.45
N ALA A 82 -67.92 -20.70 0.86
CA ALA A 82 -67.48 -19.47 1.48
C ALA A 82 -67.83 -18.27 0.57
N TRP A 83 -67.86 -17.09 1.19
CA TRP A 83 -67.93 -15.82 0.48
C TRP A 83 -66.52 -15.38 0.09
N VAL A 84 -66.25 -15.35 -1.21
CA VAL A 84 -64.93 -15.02 -1.77
C VAL A 84 -64.93 -13.54 -2.18
N PRO A 85 -64.01 -12.70 -1.66
CA PRO A 85 -63.89 -11.32 -2.09
C PRO A 85 -63.42 -11.21 -3.55
N PHE A 86 -63.96 -10.23 -4.28
CA PHE A 86 -63.35 -9.71 -5.51
C PHE A 86 -62.09 -8.91 -5.16
N VAL A 87 -61.03 -9.60 -4.76
CA VAL A 87 -59.73 -8.96 -4.55
C VAL A 87 -59.01 -8.86 -5.89
N LYS A 88 -58.60 -7.65 -6.28
CA LYS A 88 -57.46 -7.49 -7.18
C LYS A 88 -56.17 -7.78 -6.39
N LYS A 89 -55.84 -9.06 -6.20
CA LYS A 89 -54.47 -9.43 -5.83
C LYS A 89 -53.62 -9.60 -7.10
N ILE A 90 -52.30 -9.51 -6.94
CA ILE A 90 -51.28 -10.06 -7.84
C ILE A 90 -51.07 -11.57 -7.59
N ASP A 91 -51.84 -12.14 -6.66
CA ASP A 91 -51.69 -13.47 -6.06
C ASP A 91 -52.40 -14.55 -6.89
N ASP A 92 -52.00 -14.59 -8.17
CA ASP A 92 -52.11 -15.71 -9.10
C ASP A 92 -51.17 -15.36 -10.27
N LEU A 93 -49.85 -15.43 -10.03
CA LEU A 93 -48.78 -15.23 -11.03
C LEU A 93 -48.74 -16.34 -12.10
N LEU A 94 -49.89 -16.89 -12.48
CA LEU A 94 -50.08 -17.77 -13.64
C LEU A 94 -49.74 -17.06 -14.97
N ASP A 95 -49.68 -15.73 -14.98
CA ASP A 95 -49.22 -14.90 -16.10
C ASP A 95 -47.73 -14.53 -16.04
N GLY A 96 -47.11 -14.66 -14.86
CA GLY A 96 -45.70 -14.35 -14.62
C GLY A 96 -44.80 -15.57 -14.41
N LYS A 97 -45.34 -16.77 -14.16
CA LYS A 97 -44.56 -18.00 -14.05
C LYS A 97 -44.38 -18.65 -15.42
N SER A 98 -43.14 -19.06 -15.75
CA SER A 98 -42.94 -20.10 -16.75
C SER A 98 -43.04 -21.48 -16.10
N ASP A 99 -44.25 -22.04 -16.07
CA ASP A 99 -44.50 -23.44 -15.72
C ASP A 99 -45.40 -24.09 -16.77
N ASN A 100 -44.78 -24.85 -17.68
CA ASN A 100 -45.48 -25.66 -18.68
C ASN A 100 -45.47 -27.17 -18.35
N ASP A 101 -44.78 -27.61 -17.29
CA ASP A 101 -44.71 -29.03 -16.91
C ASP A 101 -45.56 -29.39 -15.68
N GLY A 102 -46.02 -28.38 -14.95
CA GLY A 102 -46.94 -28.48 -13.82
C GLY A 102 -46.29 -28.99 -12.54
N THR A 103 -44.97 -28.86 -12.41
CA THR A 103 -44.22 -29.41 -11.27
C THR A 103 -43.92 -28.38 -10.17
N ASP A 104 -44.15 -27.07 -10.38
CA ASP A 104 -43.87 -25.98 -9.43
C ASP A 104 -42.42 -25.98 -8.87
N ASN A 105 -41.46 -26.67 -9.54
CA ASN A 105 -40.15 -26.99 -8.97
C ASN A 105 -39.01 -26.03 -9.39
N GLY A 106 -39.17 -25.30 -10.50
CA GLY A 106 -38.11 -24.45 -11.06
C GLY A 106 -38.54 -23.31 -11.98
N SER A 107 -39.80 -22.90 -11.93
CA SER A 107 -40.35 -21.85 -12.79
C SER A 107 -39.64 -20.49 -12.65
N SER A 108 -39.47 -19.77 -13.76
CA SER A 108 -39.04 -18.36 -13.73
C SER A 108 -40.19 -17.44 -13.31
N ILE A 109 -39.89 -16.21 -12.88
CA ILE A 109 -40.85 -15.15 -12.55
C ILE A 109 -40.57 -13.92 -13.42
N PHE A 110 -41.51 -13.54 -14.28
CA PHE A 110 -41.41 -12.41 -15.21
C PHE A 110 -42.50 -11.36 -14.96
N LEU A 111 -42.09 -10.09 -14.83
CA LEU A 111 -42.96 -8.95 -14.53
C LEU A 111 -42.60 -7.74 -15.40
N GLY A 112 -43.29 -7.57 -16.52
CA GLY A 112 -43.12 -6.43 -17.41
C GLY A 112 -43.31 -6.80 -18.88
N ILE A 113 -43.51 -5.78 -19.73
CA ILE A 113 -43.64 -5.99 -21.18
C ILE A 113 -42.33 -6.61 -21.71
N ASN A 114 -42.47 -7.71 -22.45
CA ASN A 114 -41.39 -8.54 -23.01
C ASN A 114 -40.39 -9.09 -21.97
N SER A 115 -40.75 -9.13 -20.67
CA SER A 115 -39.87 -9.81 -19.70
C SER A 115 -39.93 -11.32 -19.92
N GLY A 116 -38.78 -11.97 -20.09
CA GLY A 116 -38.70 -13.41 -20.37
C GLY A 116 -39.32 -13.85 -21.69
N ALA A 117 -39.45 -12.97 -22.69
CA ALA A 117 -40.22 -13.23 -23.91
C ALA A 117 -39.76 -14.43 -24.75
N ALA A 118 -38.51 -14.87 -24.61
CA ALA A 118 -37.92 -16.02 -25.29
C ALA A 118 -37.69 -17.25 -24.39
N ASP A 119 -38.15 -17.23 -23.12
CA ASP A 119 -37.95 -18.31 -22.16
C ASP A 119 -38.55 -19.62 -22.71
N ASP A 120 -37.77 -20.70 -22.68
CA ASP A 120 -38.18 -22.00 -23.23
C ASP A 120 -39.20 -22.76 -22.36
N ALA A 121 -39.64 -22.15 -21.26
CA ALA A 121 -40.54 -22.67 -20.26
C ALA A 121 -40.09 -23.98 -19.60
N THR A 122 -38.76 -24.17 -19.49
CA THR A 122 -38.14 -25.17 -18.62
C THR A 122 -37.81 -24.58 -17.23
N ASP A 123 -37.25 -25.39 -16.33
CA ASP A 123 -36.91 -25.06 -14.92
C ASP A 123 -35.76 -24.04 -14.74
N ASN A 124 -35.78 -22.93 -15.49
CA ASN A 124 -34.73 -21.94 -15.57
C ASN A 124 -34.55 -21.09 -14.29
N LYS A 125 -35.55 -20.99 -13.41
CA LYS A 125 -35.45 -20.29 -12.09
C LYS A 125 -35.03 -18.81 -12.19
N ASN A 126 -35.38 -18.13 -13.29
CA ASN A 126 -35.02 -16.73 -13.50
C ASN A 126 -35.98 -15.77 -12.77
N ILE A 127 -35.55 -14.54 -12.50
CA ILE A 127 -36.39 -13.43 -12.05
C ILE A 127 -36.17 -12.25 -13.00
N GLY A 128 -37.15 -11.89 -13.83
CA GLY A 128 -37.10 -10.71 -14.71
C GLY A 128 -38.15 -9.69 -14.34
N ILE A 129 -37.75 -8.46 -14.00
CA ILE A 129 -38.66 -7.38 -13.58
C ILE A 129 -38.32 -6.11 -14.34
N GLY A 130 -39.16 -5.73 -15.30
CA GLY A 130 -39.02 -4.52 -16.10
C GLY A 130 -39.23 -4.74 -17.60
N PHE A 131 -39.31 -3.64 -18.34
CA PHE A 131 -39.39 -3.66 -19.81
C PHE A 131 -38.14 -4.35 -20.40
N ASN A 132 -38.35 -5.35 -21.26
CA ASN A 132 -37.31 -6.13 -21.95
C ASN A 132 -36.24 -6.73 -21.00
N SER A 133 -36.62 -7.08 -19.77
CA SER A 133 -35.74 -7.80 -18.83
C SER A 133 -35.68 -9.28 -19.20
N LEU A 134 -34.48 -9.83 -19.44
CA LEU A 134 -34.27 -11.22 -19.91
C LEU A 134 -35.01 -11.57 -21.23
N GLU A 135 -35.26 -10.58 -22.10
CA GLU A 135 -36.07 -10.72 -23.33
C GLU A 135 -35.62 -11.87 -24.23
N SER A 136 -34.30 -12.02 -24.47
CA SER A 136 -33.73 -13.05 -25.35
C SER A 136 -33.26 -14.31 -24.62
N ASN A 137 -33.62 -14.49 -23.35
CA ASN A 137 -33.17 -15.65 -22.58
C ASN A 137 -33.95 -16.89 -22.95
N THR A 138 -33.25 -17.89 -23.48
CA THR A 138 -33.87 -19.15 -23.92
C THR A 138 -33.77 -20.21 -22.83
N SER A 139 -32.56 -20.50 -22.36
CA SER A 139 -32.26 -21.63 -21.46
C SER A 139 -31.16 -21.31 -20.46
N GLY A 140 -31.01 -20.03 -20.08
CA GLY A 140 -30.00 -19.58 -19.13
C GLY A 140 -30.58 -19.57 -17.72
N GLU A 141 -30.00 -20.35 -16.81
CA GLU A 141 -30.59 -20.60 -15.48
C GLU A 141 -30.17 -19.61 -14.38
N ASN A 142 -31.02 -19.45 -13.35
CA ASN A 142 -30.77 -18.74 -12.09
C ASN A 142 -30.33 -17.26 -12.25
N ASN A 143 -30.83 -16.56 -13.27
CA ASN A 143 -30.53 -15.15 -13.51
C ASN A 143 -31.56 -14.22 -12.84
N ILE A 144 -31.11 -13.08 -12.30
CA ILE A 144 -31.96 -12.03 -11.74
C ILE A 144 -31.75 -10.75 -12.57
N GLY A 145 -32.74 -10.31 -13.32
CA GLY A 145 -32.80 -9.01 -14.00
C GLY A 145 -33.86 -8.10 -13.36
N ILE A 146 -33.46 -6.95 -12.82
CA ILE A 146 -34.39 -5.97 -12.23
C ILE A 146 -34.07 -4.57 -12.78
N GLY A 147 -34.88 -4.11 -13.72
CA GLY A 147 -34.76 -2.82 -14.39
C GLY A 147 -34.94 -2.93 -15.90
N VAL A 148 -35.17 -1.78 -16.54
CA VAL A 148 -35.35 -1.66 -17.99
C VAL A 148 -34.11 -2.17 -18.74
N ASN A 149 -34.31 -3.04 -19.72
CA ASN A 149 -33.27 -3.66 -20.56
C ASN A 149 -32.16 -4.39 -19.78
N THR A 150 -32.49 -5.03 -18.64
CA THR A 150 -31.54 -5.87 -17.90
C THR A 150 -31.39 -7.24 -18.55
N LEU A 151 -30.14 -7.71 -18.75
CA LEU A 151 -29.85 -9.03 -19.36
C LEU A 151 -30.58 -9.32 -20.69
N THR A 152 -30.94 -8.28 -21.46
CA THR A 152 -31.82 -8.38 -22.64
C THR A 152 -31.33 -9.37 -23.71
N ASN A 153 -30.01 -9.48 -23.91
CA ASN A 153 -29.41 -10.36 -24.91
C ASN A 153 -28.91 -11.71 -24.34
N ASN A 154 -29.14 -11.99 -23.05
CA ASN A 154 -28.57 -13.16 -22.37
C ASN A 154 -29.24 -14.44 -22.86
N THR A 155 -28.60 -15.24 -23.71
CA THR A 155 -29.22 -16.44 -24.30
C THR A 155 -29.08 -17.67 -23.40
N THR A 156 -27.85 -18.02 -23.02
CA THR A 156 -27.53 -19.22 -22.22
C THR A 156 -26.69 -18.92 -20.98
N GLY A 157 -26.26 -17.67 -20.77
CA GLY A 157 -25.55 -17.26 -19.56
C GLY A 157 -26.40 -17.47 -18.31
N ARG A 158 -25.76 -17.84 -17.19
CA ARG A 158 -26.42 -18.30 -15.95
C ARG A 158 -25.82 -17.72 -14.68
N ASN A 159 -26.58 -17.76 -13.59
CA ASN A 159 -26.21 -17.24 -12.27
C ASN A 159 -25.88 -15.74 -12.25
N ASN A 160 -26.37 -14.95 -13.22
CA ASN A 160 -26.09 -13.51 -13.28
C ASN A 160 -27.12 -12.70 -12.48
N THR A 161 -26.67 -11.67 -11.75
CA THR A 161 -27.54 -10.70 -11.06
C THR A 161 -27.34 -9.31 -11.65
N ALA A 162 -28.37 -8.74 -12.26
CA ALA A 162 -28.37 -7.45 -12.93
C ALA A 162 -29.48 -6.54 -12.37
N VAL A 163 -29.11 -5.50 -11.63
CA VAL A 163 -30.06 -4.55 -11.02
C VAL A 163 -29.74 -3.13 -11.45
N GLY A 164 -30.67 -2.48 -12.14
CA GLY A 164 -30.52 -1.13 -12.69
C GLY A 164 -30.64 -1.09 -14.22
N SER A 165 -31.04 0.06 -14.76
CA SER A 165 -31.32 0.20 -16.20
C SER A 165 -30.09 -0.16 -17.06
N SER A 166 -30.29 -1.09 -17.99
CA SER A 166 -29.30 -1.67 -18.90
C SER A 166 -28.12 -2.42 -18.23
N ALA A 167 -28.22 -2.83 -16.97
CA ALA A 167 -27.19 -3.68 -16.35
C ALA A 167 -27.07 -5.03 -17.08
N LEU A 168 -25.84 -5.46 -17.38
CA LEU A 168 -25.52 -6.70 -18.15
C LEU A 168 -26.28 -6.86 -19.48
N ARG A 169 -26.75 -5.77 -20.10
CA ARG A 169 -27.67 -5.83 -21.27
C ARG A 169 -27.17 -6.69 -22.42
N ASN A 170 -25.88 -6.64 -22.74
CA ASN A 170 -25.29 -7.36 -23.87
C ASN A 170 -24.69 -8.73 -23.50
N ASN A 171 -24.81 -9.20 -22.24
CA ASN A 171 -24.35 -10.54 -21.86
C ASN A 171 -25.03 -11.57 -22.77
N THR A 172 -24.32 -12.60 -23.22
CA THR A 172 -24.91 -13.68 -24.04
C THR A 172 -24.67 -15.04 -23.38
N THR A 173 -23.41 -15.32 -23.04
CA THR A 173 -22.97 -16.60 -22.44
C THR A 173 -22.20 -16.42 -21.13
N GLY A 174 -21.93 -15.18 -20.70
CA GLY A 174 -21.21 -14.92 -19.44
C GLY A 174 -21.98 -15.45 -18.21
N GLU A 175 -21.24 -15.98 -17.23
CA GLU A 175 -21.80 -16.62 -16.04
C GLU A 175 -21.34 -15.95 -14.74
N SER A 176 -22.17 -16.05 -13.69
CA SER A 176 -21.84 -15.64 -12.32
C SER A 176 -21.45 -14.16 -12.14
N ASN A 177 -21.95 -13.27 -13.02
CA ASN A 177 -21.68 -11.84 -12.91
C ASN A 177 -22.71 -11.12 -12.03
N VAL A 178 -22.27 -10.16 -11.23
CA VAL A 178 -23.11 -9.27 -10.42
C VAL A 178 -22.93 -7.85 -10.90
N ALA A 179 -24.01 -7.20 -11.35
CA ALA A 179 -24.03 -5.84 -11.88
C ALA A 179 -25.14 -5.03 -11.19
N PHE A 180 -24.76 -4.16 -10.26
CA PHE A 180 -25.68 -3.30 -9.53
C PHE A 180 -25.42 -1.83 -9.86
N GLY A 181 -26.27 -1.25 -10.71
CA GLY A 181 -26.16 0.14 -11.15
C GLY A 181 -26.56 0.33 -12.61
N ASN A 182 -27.00 1.54 -12.95
CA ASN A 182 -27.27 1.87 -14.34
C ASN A 182 -26.00 1.73 -15.20
N LEU A 183 -26.14 1.05 -16.33
CA LEU A 183 -25.06 0.75 -17.27
C LEU A 183 -23.87 -0.05 -16.69
N SER A 184 -24.01 -0.73 -15.56
CA SER A 184 -22.99 -1.66 -15.03
C SER A 184 -22.83 -2.88 -15.94
N LEU A 185 -21.59 -3.27 -16.27
CA LEU A 185 -21.23 -4.44 -17.09
C LEU A 185 -21.98 -4.54 -18.45
N VAL A 186 -22.39 -3.41 -19.04
CA VAL A 186 -23.23 -3.35 -20.26
C VAL A 186 -22.68 -4.15 -21.42
N LYS A 187 -21.36 -4.13 -21.61
CA LYS A 187 -20.68 -4.73 -22.77
C LYS A 187 -20.19 -6.15 -22.54
N ASN A 188 -20.37 -6.72 -21.35
CA ASN A 188 -19.96 -8.10 -21.11
C ASN A 188 -20.69 -9.01 -22.10
N ILE A 189 -19.98 -9.91 -22.76
CA ILE A 189 -20.54 -10.91 -23.69
C ILE A 189 -20.39 -12.30 -23.07
N ALA A 190 -19.17 -12.63 -22.64
CA ALA A 190 -18.78 -13.96 -22.16
C ALA A 190 -17.88 -13.95 -20.92
N GLY A 191 -17.52 -12.79 -20.38
CA GLY A 191 -16.70 -12.66 -19.16
C GLY A 191 -17.42 -13.19 -17.92
N LEU A 192 -16.65 -13.82 -17.03
CA LEU A 192 -17.14 -14.62 -15.90
C LEU A 192 -16.79 -14.00 -14.55
N ASN A 193 -17.63 -14.25 -13.53
CA ASN A 193 -17.37 -13.91 -12.12
C ASN A 193 -17.05 -12.41 -11.85
N ASN A 194 -17.56 -11.48 -12.66
CA ASN A 194 -17.32 -10.06 -12.44
C ASN A 194 -18.33 -9.45 -11.47
N VAL A 195 -17.89 -8.55 -10.59
CA VAL A 195 -18.73 -7.83 -9.63
C VAL A 195 -18.61 -6.32 -9.90
N GLY A 196 -19.62 -5.70 -10.49
CA GLY A 196 -19.76 -4.26 -10.66
C GLY A 196 -20.84 -3.70 -9.73
N PHE A 197 -20.51 -2.74 -8.88
CA PHE A 197 -21.44 -2.04 -7.99
C PHE A 197 -21.24 -0.52 -8.08
N GLY A 198 -22.12 0.16 -8.80
CA GLY A 198 -22.02 1.58 -9.14
C GLY A 198 -22.46 1.86 -10.58
N ASN A 199 -22.77 3.12 -10.89
CA ASN A 199 -23.09 3.52 -12.26
C ASN A 199 -21.86 3.32 -13.17
N GLN A 200 -22.07 2.72 -14.35
CA GLN A 200 -21.03 2.46 -15.35
C GLN A 200 -19.78 1.70 -14.85
N THR A 201 -19.91 0.91 -13.78
CA THR A 201 -18.87 -0.05 -13.35
C THR A 201 -18.60 -1.09 -14.43
N LEU A 202 -17.32 -1.33 -14.75
CA LEU A 202 -16.87 -2.30 -15.77
C LEU A 202 -17.62 -2.18 -17.11
N ARG A 203 -18.08 -0.97 -17.46
CA ARG A 203 -19.07 -0.74 -18.55
C ARG A 203 -18.64 -1.32 -19.89
N LEU A 204 -17.34 -1.24 -20.19
CA LEU A 204 -16.75 -1.69 -21.45
C LEU A 204 -16.17 -3.12 -21.38
N ASN A 205 -16.10 -3.77 -20.22
CA ASN A 205 -15.60 -5.15 -20.10
C ASN A 205 -16.38 -6.10 -21.03
N VAL A 206 -15.71 -6.84 -21.93
CA VAL A 206 -16.35 -7.75 -22.91
C VAL A 206 -16.08 -9.22 -22.56
N TYR A 207 -14.81 -9.54 -22.29
CA TYR A 207 -14.32 -10.89 -22.04
C TYR A 207 -13.62 -11.09 -20.68
N GLY A 208 -13.27 -10.01 -19.98
CA GLY A 208 -12.50 -10.05 -18.75
C GLY A 208 -13.24 -10.71 -17.59
N ASN A 209 -12.48 -11.39 -16.73
CA ASN A 209 -12.97 -12.33 -15.72
C ASN A 209 -12.47 -11.95 -14.31
N ASN A 210 -13.24 -12.36 -13.30
CA ASN A 210 -12.89 -12.21 -11.89
C ASN A 210 -12.61 -10.76 -11.45
N ASN A 211 -13.15 -9.76 -12.14
CA ASN A 211 -12.94 -8.35 -11.80
C ASN A 211 -13.95 -7.87 -10.74
N THR A 212 -13.49 -7.10 -9.76
CA THR A 212 -14.34 -6.43 -8.77
C THR A 212 -14.23 -4.92 -8.93
N ALA A 213 -15.34 -4.22 -9.12
CA ALA A 213 -15.41 -2.77 -9.26
C ALA A 213 -16.54 -2.19 -8.39
N LEU A 214 -16.18 -1.32 -7.43
CA LEU A 214 -17.11 -0.65 -6.52
C LEU A 214 -16.91 0.86 -6.59
N GLY A 215 -17.89 1.59 -7.11
CA GLY A 215 -17.86 3.05 -7.27
C GLY A 215 -18.38 3.51 -8.62
N ASP A 216 -18.78 4.78 -8.72
CA ASP A 216 -19.17 5.41 -9.98
C ASP A 216 -17.98 5.38 -10.97
N TYR A 217 -18.17 4.93 -12.21
CA TYR A 217 -17.13 4.76 -13.25
C TYR A 217 -15.95 3.81 -12.92
N ALA A 218 -15.97 3.04 -11.83
CA ALA A 218 -14.85 2.15 -11.48
C ALA A 218 -14.64 1.05 -12.55
N GLY A 219 -13.40 0.90 -13.03
CA GLY A 219 -13.03 -0.06 -14.08
C GLY A 219 -13.71 0.14 -15.43
N LYS A 220 -14.26 1.33 -15.71
CA LYS A 220 -15.10 1.60 -16.89
C LYS A 220 -14.51 1.08 -18.21
N SER A 221 -13.20 1.13 -18.38
CA SER A 221 -12.51 1.06 -19.69
C SER A 221 -11.75 -0.24 -19.97
N LEU A 222 -11.71 -1.20 -19.04
CA LEU A 222 -10.84 -2.41 -19.04
C LEU A 222 -10.79 -3.29 -20.30
N ASP A 223 -11.66 -3.10 -21.28
CA ASP A 223 -11.75 -3.91 -22.51
C ASP A 223 -12.25 -3.08 -23.69
N PHE A 224 -11.73 -1.86 -23.85
CA PHE A 224 -12.26 -0.96 -24.89
C PHE A 224 -12.10 -1.50 -26.31
N ASP A 225 -10.97 -2.17 -26.59
CA ASP A 225 -10.64 -2.72 -27.90
C ASP A 225 -11.28 -4.10 -28.15
N SER A 226 -12.04 -4.65 -27.19
CA SER A 226 -12.81 -5.90 -27.33
C SER A 226 -11.95 -7.08 -27.82
N VAL A 227 -10.69 -7.12 -27.41
CA VAL A 227 -9.74 -8.14 -27.87
C VAL A 227 -10.00 -9.42 -27.10
N THR A 228 -10.05 -10.57 -27.78
CA THR A 228 -10.28 -11.89 -27.15
C THR A 228 -9.08 -12.39 -26.33
N THR A 229 -8.25 -11.49 -25.81
CA THR A 229 -7.12 -11.76 -24.94
C THR A 229 -7.53 -11.56 -23.49
N ASN A 230 -7.21 -12.54 -22.66
CA ASN A 230 -7.39 -12.57 -21.20
C ASN A 230 -6.44 -11.62 -20.45
N ASN A 231 -6.25 -10.40 -20.96
CA ASN A 231 -5.32 -9.40 -20.42
C ASN A 231 -6.01 -8.37 -19.50
N ASN A 232 -7.27 -8.61 -19.13
CA ASN A 232 -8.09 -7.74 -18.33
C ASN A 232 -8.77 -8.46 -17.14
N ASP A 233 -8.16 -9.57 -16.70
CA ASP A 233 -8.66 -10.40 -15.62
C ASP A 233 -8.10 -9.99 -14.24
N ASN A 234 -8.84 -10.36 -13.18
CA ASN A 234 -8.41 -10.35 -11.78
C ASN A 234 -8.08 -8.95 -11.21
N ASN A 235 -8.77 -7.90 -11.65
CA ASN A 235 -8.61 -6.54 -11.09
C ASN A 235 -9.56 -6.28 -9.90
N VAL A 236 -9.12 -5.46 -8.96
CA VAL A 236 -9.91 -4.95 -7.83
C VAL A 236 -9.86 -3.42 -7.84
N PHE A 237 -10.98 -2.78 -8.12
CA PHE A 237 -11.13 -1.32 -8.18
C PHE A 237 -12.18 -0.84 -7.19
N VAL A 238 -11.78 -0.05 -6.20
CA VAL A 238 -12.66 0.43 -5.13
C VAL A 238 -12.52 1.93 -4.98
N GLY A 239 -13.49 2.68 -5.48
CA GLY A 239 -13.51 4.15 -5.46
C GLY A 239 -14.13 4.73 -6.74
N SER A 240 -14.62 5.97 -6.66
CA SER A 240 -15.17 6.66 -7.82
C SER A 240 -14.06 6.89 -8.86
N GLY A 241 -14.24 6.34 -10.06
CA GLY A 241 -13.28 6.40 -11.16
C GLY A 241 -11.97 5.65 -10.93
N ALA A 242 -11.90 4.70 -9.99
CA ALA A 242 -10.71 3.86 -9.84
C ALA A 242 -10.51 2.99 -11.11
N GLY A 243 -9.33 3.01 -11.72
CA GLY A 243 -9.03 2.26 -12.95
C GLY A 243 -9.93 2.64 -14.14
N ASN A 244 -10.34 3.91 -14.25
CA ASN A 244 -11.26 4.35 -15.31
C ASN A 244 -10.59 4.59 -16.66
N SER A 245 -9.26 4.72 -16.71
CA SER A 245 -8.46 4.97 -17.92
C SER A 245 -7.76 3.71 -18.45
N ASP A 246 -7.53 2.71 -17.59
CA ASP A 246 -6.99 1.39 -17.92
C ASP A 246 -7.81 0.67 -19.01
N VAL A 247 -7.17 0.29 -20.12
CA VAL A 247 -7.86 -0.23 -21.31
C VAL A 247 -7.66 -1.71 -21.64
N THR A 248 -6.62 -2.36 -21.11
CA THR A 248 -6.30 -3.80 -21.31
C THR A 248 -5.44 -4.32 -20.14
N ALA A 249 -5.86 -3.99 -18.92
CA ALA A 249 -5.06 -4.06 -17.71
C ALA A 249 -5.50 -5.21 -16.78
N GLN A 250 -4.56 -6.00 -16.24
CA GLN A 250 -4.84 -7.18 -15.40
C GLN A 250 -4.12 -7.15 -14.05
N GLN A 251 -4.64 -7.92 -13.10
CA GLN A 251 -4.01 -8.19 -11.80
C GLN A 251 -3.76 -6.93 -10.93
N ASN A 252 -4.52 -5.86 -11.15
CA ASN A 252 -4.36 -4.61 -10.42
C ASN A 252 -5.24 -4.53 -9.16
N VAL A 253 -4.78 -3.79 -8.16
CA VAL A 253 -5.54 -3.47 -6.94
C VAL A 253 -5.51 -1.95 -6.72
N TYR A 254 -6.56 -1.25 -7.14
CA TYR A 254 -6.71 0.20 -6.93
C TYR A 254 -7.79 0.48 -5.88
N ILE A 255 -7.42 1.14 -4.79
CA ILE A 255 -8.32 1.46 -3.67
C ILE A 255 -8.22 2.95 -3.36
N GLY A 256 -9.15 3.73 -3.90
CA GLY A 256 -9.24 5.17 -3.74
C GLY A 256 -10.02 5.82 -4.88
N SER A 257 -10.60 6.99 -4.66
CA SER A 257 -11.21 7.74 -5.76
C SER A 257 -10.11 8.17 -6.73
N LEU A 258 -10.31 7.87 -8.02
CA LEU A 258 -9.33 8.09 -9.11
C LEU A 258 -7.97 7.40 -8.90
N ALA A 259 -7.89 6.36 -8.05
CA ALA A 259 -6.68 5.53 -7.94
C ALA A 259 -6.48 4.74 -9.25
N GLY A 260 -5.27 4.78 -9.81
CA GLY A 260 -5.01 4.29 -11.16
C GLY A 260 -5.88 4.94 -12.22
N GLY A 261 -6.20 6.23 -12.04
CA GLY A 261 -6.71 7.08 -13.11
C GLY A 261 -5.65 7.30 -14.20
N GLY A 262 -5.90 8.28 -15.07
CA GLY A 262 -5.04 8.60 -16.20
C GLY A 262 -5.69 9.57 -17.18
N ASP A 263 -5.01 9.87 -18.29
CA ASP A 263 -5.50 10.84 -19.29
C ASP A 263 -6.48 10.23 -20.31
N TYR A 264 -6.54 8.90 -20.38
CA TYR A 264 -7.24 8.18 -21.44
C TYR A 264 -8.77 8.14 -21.26
N ASP A 265 -9.51 8.81 -22.15
CA ASP A 265 -10.95 8.58 -22.30
C ASP A 265 -11.24 7.62 -23.45
N ALA A 266 -11.41 6.36 -23.09
CA ALA A 266 -11.84 5.29 -23.99
C ALA A 266 -13.12 5.60 -24.78
N VAL A 267 -14.00 6.48 -24.30
CA VAL A 267 -15.25 6.79 -25.02
C VAL A 267 -15.02 7.64 -26.25
N ASN A 268 -14.03 8.53 -26.18
CA ASN A 268 -13.68 9.47 -27.24
C ASN A 268 -12.39 9.07 -27.99
N VAL A 269 -11.72 7.99 -27.54
CA VAL A 269 -10.43 7.51 -28.07
C VAL A 269 -9.37 8.61 -28.06
N SER A 270 -9.29 9.31 -26.93
CA SER A 270 -8.44 10.49 -26.72
C SER A 270 -7.59 10.32 -25.47
N GLY A 271 -6.33 10.74 -25.55
CA GLY A 271 -5.30 10.46 -24.54
C GLY A 271 -4.35 9.35 -25.01
N THR A 272 -3.50 8.88 -24.11
CA THR A 272 -2.54 7.79 -24.33
C THR A 272 -3.12 6.50 -23.76
N ALA A 273 -3.25 5.44 -24.56
CA ALA A 273 -3.84 4.19 -24.09
C ALA A 273 -2.99 3.55 -22.95
N GLU A 274 -3.60 3.39 -21.78
CA GLU A 274 -2.93 2.90 -20.57
C GLU A 274 -3.17 1.38 -20.39
N ASN A 275 -2.09 0.60 -20.51
CA ASN A 275 -2.05 -0.82 -20.15
C ASN A 275 -1.06 -1.01 -19.01
N LYS A 276 -1.62 -1.05 -17.80
CA LYS A 276 -0.90 -1.02 -16.52
C LYS A 276 -1.28 -2.28 -15.78
N SER A 277 -0.38 -3.24 -15.60
CA SER A 277 -0.71 -4.55 -15.03
C SER A 277 0.09 -4.85 -13.76
N GLY A 278 -0.47 -5.66 -12.86
CA GLY A 278 0.22 -6.08 -11.62
C GLY A 278 0.47 -4.94 -10.62
N ASN A 279 -0.25 -3.83 -10.72
CA ASN A 279 -0.07 -2.65 -9.89
C ASN A 279 -0.93 -2.68 -8.62
N ILE A 280 -0.43 -2.07 -7.53
CA ILE A 280 -1.21 -1.84 -6.30
C ILE A 280 -1.16 -0.35 -5.97
N PHE A 281 -2.29 0.35 -6.07
CA PHE A 281 -2.41 1.78 -5.78
C PHE A 281 -3.45 2.02 -4.69
N ILE A 282 -3.06 2.65 -3.57
CA ILE A 282 -3.91 2.82 -2.40
C ILE A 282 -3.93 4.27 -1.92
N GLY A 283 -5.08 4.92 -2.09
CA GLY A 283 -5.43 6.28 -1.66
C GLY A 283 -5.98 7.15 -2.79
N TYR A 284 -6.45 8.36 -2.46
CA TYR A 284 -6.98 9.31 -3.45
C TYR A 284 -5.94 9.66 -4.51
N ARG A 285 -6.26 9.45 -5.80
CA ARG A 285 -5.35 9.67 -6.94
C ARG A 285 -4.01 8.92 -6.91
N SER A 286 -3.87 7.90 -6.05
CA SER A 286 -2.69 7.05 -6.02
C SER A 286 -2.43 6.45 -7.42
N GLY A 287 -1.23 6.69 -7.98
CA GLY A 287 -0.86 6.21 -9.33
C GLY A 287 -1.64 6.86 -10.50
N TYR A 288 -2.19 8.07 -10.33
CA TYR A 288 -3.02 8.74 -11.36
C TYR A 288 -2.30 9.01 -12.69
N ASP A 289 -1.00 9.32 -12.67
CA ASP A 289 -0.18 9.52 -13.88
C ASP A 289 0.86 8.41 -14.09
N GLU A 290 0.77 7.31 -13.32
CA GLU A 290 1.61 6.13 -13.55
C GLU A 290 1.18 5.46 -14.87
N THR A 291 2.16 5.02 -15.67
CA THR A 291 1.96 4.38 -16.99
C THR A 291 2.58 2.98 -17.06
N GLY A 292 3.36 2.60 -16.05
CA GLY A 292 4.02 1.31 -15.95
C GLY A 292 3.18 0.18 -15.35
N SER A 293 3.82 -0.98 -15.30
CA SER A 293 3.32 -2.20 -14.64
C SER A 293 4.19 -2.53 -13.43
N ASN A 294 3.67 -3.41 -12.56
CA ASN A 294 4.35 -3.96 -11.39
C ASN A 294 4.83 -2.91 -10.37
N LYS A 295 4.02 -1.87 -10.16
CA LYS A 295 4.28 -0.75 -9.25
C LYS A 295 3.41 -0.81 -7.99
N LEU A 296 3.94 -0.30 -6.89
CA LEU A 296 3.23 -0.06 -5.63
C LEU A 296 3.20 1.44 -5.35
N TYR A 297 2.02 1.99 -5.08
CA TYR A 297 1.85 3.32 -4.51
C TYR A 297 0.91 3.21 -3.30
N ILE A 298 1.33 3.79 -2.16
CA ILE A 298 0.43 4.06 -1.03
C ILE A 298 0.57 5.54 -0.74
N GLU A 299 -0.41 6.31 -1.20
CA GLU A 299 -0.38 7.77 -1.26
C GLU A 299 -1.80 8.33 -1.47
N ASN A 300 -2.09 9.51 -0.93
CA ASN A 300 -3.40 10.16 -0.96
C ASN A 300 -3.37 11.48 -1.76
N SER A 301 -2.58 11.51 -2.82
CA SER A 301 -2.42 12.57 -3.82
C SER A 301 -2.02 11.97 -5.17
N ASP A 302 -1.86 12.83 -6.17
CA ASP A 302 -1.29 12.56 -7.50
C ASP A 302 0.25 12.67 -7.52
N ASN A 303 0.93 12.38 -6.41
CA ASN A 303 2.40 12.35 -6.38
C ASN A 303 2.97 11.24 -7.28
N ASP A 304 4.09 11.55 -7.94
CA ASP A 304 4.88 10.62 -8.74
C ASP A 304 5.69 9.60 -7.89
N SER A 305 6.48 8.75 -8.56
CA SER A 305 7.32 7.73 -7.94
C SER A 305 8.31 8.26 -6.90
N ASP A 306 8.69 9.54 -6.98
CA ASP A 306 9.75 10.13 -6.19
C ASP A 306 9.20 10.93 -5.01
N ASN A 307 7.90 11.24 -5.04
CA ASN A 307 7.20 11.99 -4.00
C ASN A 307 6.13 11.18 -3.26
N ALA A 308 5.70 10.02 -3.77
CA ALA A 308 4.70 9.16 -3.11
C ALA A 308 5.19 8.62 -1.76
N LEU A 309 4.40 8.76 -0.68
CA LEU A 309 4.77 8.36 0.69
C LEU A 309 5.41 6.96 0.78
N ILE A 310 4.79 5.97 0.14
CA ILE A 310 5.41 4.66 -0.14
C ILE A 310 5.31 4.40 -1.64
N TYR A 311 6.46 4.15 -2.26
CA TYR A 311 6.59 3.68 -3.64
C TYR A 311 7.24 2.29 -3.66
N GLY A 312 6.95 1.47 -4.67
CA GLY A 312 7.68 0.22 -4.89
C GLY A 312 7.59 -0.29 -6.32
N GLU A 313 8.46 -1.25 -6.61
CA GLU A 313 8.53 -1.95 -7.89
C GLU A 313 8.69 -3.44 -7.61
N PHE A 314 7.67 -4.23 -7.93
CA PHE A 314 7.66 -5.67 -7.64
C PHE A 314 8.74 -6.41 -8.46
N ASP A 315 8.91 -6.07 -9.74
CA ASP A 315 9.89 -6.72 -10.63
C ASP A 315 11.34 -6.49 -10.17
N ASN A 316 11.65 -5.28 -9.70
CA ASN A 316 12.98 -4.89 -9.24
C ASN A 316 13.20 -5.19 -7.74
N ASN A 317 12.19 -5.69 -7.02
CA ASN A 317 12.19 -5.88 -5.56
C ASN A 317 12.52 -4.58 -4.79
N ILE A 318 12.01 -3.45 -5.27
CA ILE A 318 12.24 -2.12 -4.67
C ILE A 318 11.06 -1.75 -3.77
N LEU A 319 11.36 -1.26 -2.57
CA LEU A 319 10.44 -0.53 -1.71
C LEU A 319 11.14 0.75 -1.27
N ARG A 320 10.51 1.91 -1.50
CA ARG A 320 10.99 3.24 -1.12
C ARG A 320 9.97 3.91 -0.22
N THR A 321 10.45 4.52 0.86
CA THR A 321 9.69 5.47 1.67
C THR A 321 10.21 6.86 1.33
N ASN A 322 9.41 7.70 0.66
CA ASN A 322 9.82 9.07 0.34
C ASN A 322 9.56 10.03 1.53
N GLY A 323 9.59 9.48 2.75
CA GLY A 323 9.49 10.14 4.04
C GLY A 323 10.35 9.40 5.08
N GLU A 324 10.24 9.78 6.36
CA GLU A 324 11.06 9.19 7.44
C GLU A 324 10.67 7.73 7.73
N LEU A 325 11.60 6.79 7.52
CA LEU A 325 11.43 5.40 7.93
C LEU A 325 11.63 5.27 9.45
N GLN A 326 10.55 4.97 10.17
CA GLN A 326 10.57 4.71 11.62
C GLN A 326 10.40 3.21 11.90
N ILE A 327 11.23 2.67 12.80
CA ILE A 327 11.08 1.32 13.36
C ILE A 327 10.65 1.45 14.81
N GLY A 328 9.40 1.07 15.12
CA GLY A 328 8.79 1.38 16.41
C GLY A 328 8.30 2.82 16.47
N ASN A 329 8.22 3.41 17.67
CA ASN A 329 7.87 4.82 17.84
C ASN A 329 9.09 5.57 18.43
N PRO A 330 9.78 6.42 17.65
CA PRO A 330 10.96 7.16 18.11
C PRO A 330 10.71 8.12 19.29
N SER A 331 9.45 8.50 19.56
CA SER A 331 9.10 9.29 20.75
C SER A 331 9.07 8.48 22.05
N THR A 332 9.21 7.15 21.98
CA THR A 332 9.21 6.24 23.14
C THR A 332 10.28 5.15 23.00
N THR A 333 9.99 4.09 22.25
CA THR A 333 10.91 2.98 21.96
C THR A 333 10.87 2.71 20.46
N GLY A 334 11.94 3.11 19.77
CA GLY A 334 12.08 2.97 18.33
C GLY A 334 13.25 3.78 17.81
N TYR A 335 13.48 3.71 16.50
CA TYR A 335 14.51 4.46 15.79
C TYR A 335 13.95 5.11 14.53
N ALA A 336 14.36 6.35 14.26
CA ALA A 336 14.11 7.02 12.98
C ALA A 336 15.37 6.97 12.12
N PHE A 337 15.25 6.60 10.85
CA PHE A 337 16.35 6.67 9.89
C PHE A 337 16.52 8.10 9.36
N PRO A 338 17.75 8.61 9.20
CA PRO A 338 17.98 9.93 8.64
C PRO A 338 17.41 10.04 7.22
N THR A 339 16.74 11.14 6.92
CA THR A 339 16.17 11.46 5.59
C THR A 339 17.18 12.12 4.64
N ALA A 340 18.40 12.36 5.10
CA ALA A 340 19.51 12.91 4.31
C ALA A 340 20.67 11.93 4.28
N ASP A 341 21.31 11.78 3.12
CA ASP A 341 22.43 10.86 2.91
C ASP A 341 23.65 11.20 3.78
N GLY A 342 24.37 10.15 4.19
CA GLY A 342 25.71 10.27 4.74
C GLY A 342 26.74 10.63 3.68
N THR A 343 27.80 11.32 4.09
CA THR A 343 28.97 11.57 3.23
C THR A 343 29.91 10.36 3.19
N ALA A 344 30.81 10.31 2.21
CA ALA A 344 31.72 9.18 2.04
C ALA A 344 32.57 8.90 3.29
N ASN A 345 32.68 7.61 3.65
CA ASN A 345 33.33 7.11 4.87
C ASN A 345 32.58 7.42 6.19
N GLN A 346 31.32 7.82 6.14
CA GLN A 346 30.47 7.83 7.32
C GLN A 346 29.81 6.47 7.56
N ILE A 347 29.62 6.14 8.84
CA ILE A 347 28.86 4.99 9.33
C ILE A 347 27.58 5.48 9.99
N LEU A 348 26.48 4.74 9.82
CA LEU A 348 25.25 4.98 10.55
C LEU A 348 25.42 4.42 11.98
N VAL A 349 25.30 5.28 12.99
CA VAL A 349 25.41 4.91 14.40
C VAL A 349 24.15 5.29 15.17
N THR A 350 23.92 4.58 16.28
CA THR A 350 22.88 4.93 17.25
C THR A 350 23.47 5.52 18.52
N ASP A 351 22.74 6.44 19.16
CA ASP A 351 23.04 6.94 20.50
C ASP A 351 22.54 6.00 21.63
N GLY A 352 21.77 4.96 21.28
CA GLY A 352 21.12 4.04 22.21
C GLY A 352 19.78 4.52 22.80
N ASN A 353 19.33 5.75 22.48
CA ASN A 353 18.06 6.32 22.94
C ASN A 353 17.04 6.54 21.81
N GLY A 354 17.30 5.99 20.62
CA GLY A 354 16.38 6.06 19.47
C GLY A 354 16.85 6.97 18.34
N GLN A 355 17.94 7.71 18.50
CA GLN A 355 18.49 8.54 17.43
C GLN A 355 19.47 7.72 16.59
N LEU A 356 19.39 7.88 15.26
CA LEU A 356 20.36 7.39 14.29
C LEU A 356 21.03 8.59 13.61
N SER A 357 22.33 8.51 13.35
CA SER A 357 23.09 9.59 12.69
C SER A 357 24.27 9.05 11.89
N PHE A 358 24.63 9.73 10.80
CA PHE A 358 25.87 9.45 10.07
C PHE A 358 27.05 10.12 10.76
N GLN A 359 28.11 9.35 11.04
CA GLN A 359 29.33 9.84 11.70
C GLN A 359 30.59 9.34 10.98
N ASN A 360 31.63 10.17 10.93
CA ASN A 360 32.89 9.81 10.26
C ASN A 360 33.53 8.58 10.90
N ASN A 361 33.91 7.60 10.08
CA ASN A 361 34.77 6.50 10.50
C ASN A 361 36.22 6.99 10.62
N THR A 362 36.50 7.89 11.56
CA THR A 362 37.88 8.33 11.86
C THR A 362 38.66 7.14 12.40
N PRO A 363 39.69 6.64 11.69
CA PRO A 363 40.57 5.62 12.24
C PRO A 363 41.27 6.21 13.46
N LEU A 364 41.34 5.45 14.54
CA LEU A 364 42.24 5.78 15.64
C LEU A 364 43.68 5.67 15.12
N SER A 365 44.30 6.78 14.71
CA SER A 365 45.74 6.87 14.51
C SER A 365 46.44 6.91 15.88
N SER A 366 46.22 5.85 16.67
CA SER A 366 46.68 5.71 18.06
C SER A 366 48.19 5.47 18.18
N PHE A 367 48.89 5.34 17.06
CA PHE A 367 50.34 5.18 17.00
C PHE A 367 51.03 6.54 16.90
N SER A 368 51.70 6.93 17.99
CA SER A 368 52.70 7.99 17.99
C SER A 368 54.07 7.36 17.72
N LEU A 369 54.81 7.90 16.75
CA LEU A 369 56.12 7.39 16.33
C LEU A 369 56.90 8.47 15.57
N VAL A 370 58.10 8.78 16.06
CA VAL A 370 59.00 9.82 15.55
C VAL A 370 60.42 9.28 15.43
N ARG A 371 61.14 9.71 14.40
CA ARG A 371 62.60 9.61 14.30
C ARG A 371 63.19 10.95 13.87
N ALA A 372 63.93 11.59 14.75
CA ALA A 372 64.63 12.86 14.54
C ALA A 372 66.15 12.65 14.36
N ARG A 373 66.76 13.49 13.51
CA ARG A 373 68.20 13.50 13.19
C ARG A 373 68.70 14.95 13.03
N MET A 374 70.00 15.11 12.88
CA MET A 374 70.65 16.41 12.66
C MET A 374 71.04 16.59 11.19
N THR A 375 71.00 17.80 10.64
CA THR A 375 71.54 18.11 9.30
C THR A 375 72.98 18.63 9.33
N ALA A 376 73.41 19.23 10.44
CA ALA A 376 74.77 19.75 10.65
C ALA A 376 75.34 19.29 11.99
N SER A 377 76.67 19.17 12.08
CA SER A 377 77.34 18.77 13.33
C SER A 377 77.24 19.89 14.38
N GLN A 378 77.14 19.51 15.66
CA GLN A 378 77.02 20.43 16.78
C GLN A 378 78.27 20.41 17.66
N THR A 379 78.89 21.56 17.86
CA THR A 379 79.97 21.73 18.84
C THR A 379 79.39 21.78 20.26
N LEU A 380 79.94 20.98 21.17
CA LEU A 380 79.54 20.95 22.57
C LEU A 380 80.14 22.12 23.36
N VAL A 381 79.34 22.76 24.22
CA VAL A 381 79.81 23.69 25.28
C VAL A 381 80.05 22.97 26.60
N ASP A 382 80.72 23.63 27.56
CA ASP A 382 80.82 23.18 28.95
C ASP A 382 79.44 23.23 29.64
N GLY A 383 79.10 22.18 30.38
CA GLY A 383 77.80 21.97 31.00
C GLY A 383 76.72 21.38 30.07
N SER A 384 75.50 21.36 30.59
CA SER A 384 74.31 20.78 29.95
C SER A 384 73.78 21.63 28.79
N GLN A 385 73.60 21.01 27.62
CA GLN A 385 73.00 21.61 26.43
C GLN A 385 72.01 20.66 25.72
N LYS A 386 71.06 21.19 24.97
CA LYS A 386 70.15 20.39 24.12
C LYS A 386 70.86 19.96 22.83
N LEU A 387 70.62 18.73 22.37
CA LEU A 387 71.06 18.28 21.03
C LEU A 387 70.08 18.76 19.94
N LEU A 388 70.62 19.33 18.86
CA LEU A 388 69.86 20.01 17.81
C LEU A 388 69.44 19.05 16.68
N PHE A 389 68.47 18.18 16.99
CA PHE A 389 67.76 17.33 16.04
C PHE A 389 66.82 18.14 15.12
N ASN A 390 67.38 18.94 14.23
CA ASN A 390 66.66 19.92 13.41
C ASN A 390 65.91 19.37 12.17
N THR A 391 65.69 18.05 12.06
CA THR A 391 64.88 17.43 11.00
C THR A 391 64.44 16.02 11.39
N THR A 392 63.41 15.49 10.73
CA THR A 392 62.90 14.13 10.96
C THR A 392 63.14 13.22 9.75
N ASP A 393 63.28 11.91 10.00
CA ASP A 393 63.15 10.85 8.99
C ASP A 393 61.67 10.47 8.81
N PHE A 394 60.90 10.48 9.90
CA PHE A 394 59.44 10.40 9.94
C PHE A 394 58.91 10.99 11.25
N ASP A 395 57.67 11.43 11.21
CA ASP A 395 56.84 11.87 12.33
C ASP A 395 55.39 11.60 11.92
N LEU A 396 54.69 10.69 12.62
CA LEU A 396 53.38 10.22 12.16
C LEU A 396 52.23 11.19 12.46
N ASN A 397 52.32 12.00 13.53
CA ASN A 397 51.24 12.92 13.93
C ASN A 397 51.69 14.38 14.09
N GLY A 398 52.94 14.73 13.71
CA GLY A 398 53.48 16.09 13.84
C GLY A 398 53.89 16.43 15.27
N GLU A 399 54.34 15.43 16.02
CA GLU A 399 54.61 15.53 17.46
C GLU A 399 56.01 16.06 17.78
N PHE A 400 56.91 16.15 16.80
CA PHE A 400 58.28 16.63 17.00
C PHE A 400 58.55 17.99 16.34
N ASP A 401 58.68 19.00 17.18
CA ASP A 401 59.03 20.35 16.76
C ASP A 401 60.55 20.48 16.53
N THR A 402 60.92 20.62 15.27
CA THR A 402 62.31 20.82 14.82
C THR A 402 62.89 22.20 15.15
N ALA A 403 62.05 23.19 15.49
CA ALA A 403 62.51 24.51 15.94
C ALA A 403 62.92 24.47 17.42
N THR A 404 62.08 23.94 18.32
CA THR A 404 62.44 23.77 19.74
C THR A 404 63.26 22.51 20.02
N ASN A 405 63.40 21.62 19.03
CA ASN A 405 64.12 20.34 19.10
C ASN A 405 63.55 19.42 20.21
N SER A 406 62.22 19.32 20.28
CA SER A 406 61.49 18.59 21.32
C SER A 406 60.29 17.85 20.75
N PHE A 407 60.00 16.68 21.30
CA PHE A 407 58.74 15.96 21.13
C PHE A 407 57.67 16.51 22.09
N ILE A 408 56.40 16.46 21.71
CA ILE A 408 55.23 16.83 22.50
C ILE A 408 54.22 15.67 22.44
N ALA A 409 53.87 15.09 23.58
CA ALA A 409 52.94 13.95 23.63
C ALA A 409 51.50 14.38 23.28
N ASP A 410 50.90 13.70 22.31
CA ASP A 410 49.51 13.89 21.86
C ASP A 410 48.45 13.40 22.87
N ASN A 411 48.68 12.25 23.52
CA ASN A 411 47.77 11.65 24.50
C ASN A 411 48.55 11.01 25.66
N GLN A 412 47.89 10.78 26.80
CA GLN A 412 48.51 10.07 27.93
C GLN A 412 48.88 8.62 27.56
N GLY A 413 50.10 8.19 27.88
CA GLY A 413 50.58 6.85 27.58
C GLY A 413 51.99 6.55 28.06
N TYR A 414 52.42 5.31 27.84
CA TYR A 414 53.81 4.88 27.96
C TYR A 414 54.51 5.01 26.61
N TYR A 415 55.65 5.70 26.61
CA TYR A 415 56.47 6.00 25.44
C TYR A 415 57.84 5.34 25.58
N SER A 416 58.28 4.64 24.54
CA SER A 416 59.61 4.04 24.40
C SER A 416 60.52 5.06 23.72
N ILE A 417 61.61 5.46 24.38
CA ILE A 417 62.56 6.47 23.94
C ILE A 417 63.93 5.83 23.76
N SER A 418 64.55 6.08 22.61
CA SER A 418 65.94 5.74 22.33
C SER A 418 66.66 6.94 21.75
N ALA A 419 67.82 7.29 22.32
CA ALA A 419 68.65 8.36 21.79
C ALA A 419 70.13 7.97 21.77
N LYS A 420 70.86 8.50 20.80
CA LYS A 420 72.27 8.22 20.57
C LYS A 420 72.96 9.45 20.01
N PHE A 421 74.21 9.66 20.40
CA PHE A 421 75.11 10.58 19.70
C PHE A 421 76.49 9.95 19.48
N SER A 422 77.19 10.43 18.46
CA SER A 422 78.58 10.07 18.17
C SER A 422 79.38 11.29 17.77
N THR A 423 80.64 11.35 18.20
CA THR A 423 81.57 12.45 17.87
C THR A 423 82.48 12.11 16.70
N ASP A 424 83.39 13.01 16.34
CA ASP A 424 84.68 12.69 15.71
C ASP A 424 85.68 12.11 16.73
N THR A 425 86.91 11.79 16.33
CA THR A 425 87.93 11.19 17.23
C THR A 425 88.41 12.22 18.24
N GLN A 426 88.12 12.00 19.53
CA GLN A 426 88.57 12.86 20.63
C GLN A 426 89.86 12.33 21.26
N THR A 427 90.73 13.25 21.67
CA THR A 427 91.96 12.97 22.45
C THR A 427 91.90 13.55 23.87
N ASN A 428 90.78 14.20 24.23
CA ASN A 428 90.57 14.79 25.55
C ASN A 428 90.37 13.73 26.64
N THR A 429 90.41 14.15 27.89
CA THR A 429 89.97 13.36 29.04
C THR A 429 88.86 14.13 29.72
N THR A 430 87.64 13.63 29.59
CA THR A 430 86.39 14.30 30.02
C THR A 430 85.29 13.26 30.24
N THR A 431 84.21 13.66 30.88
CA THR A 431 83.00 12.86 31.06
C THR A 431 81.92 13.34 30.10
N TYR A 432 81.28 12.43 29.39
CA TYR A 432 80.10 12.74 28.57
C TYR A 432 78.88 12.02 29.11
N THR A 433 77.84 12.78 29.40
CA THR A 433 76.52 12.33 29.83
C THR A 433 75.51 12.60 28.73
N LEU A 434 74.74 11.59 28.34
CA LEU A 434 73.56 11.74 27.49
C LEU A 434 72.31 11.62 28.37
N GLY A 435 71.38 12.57 28.30
CA GLY A 435 70.19 12.62 29.14
C GLY A 435 68.90 12.72 28.34
N ILE A 436 67.85 12.05 28.83
CA ILE A 436 66.46 12.26 28.41
C ILE A 436 65.84 13.26 29.41
N TYR A 437 65.28 14.35 28.89
CA TYR A 437 64.64 15.38 29.70
C TYR A 437 63.15 15.40 29.40
N VAL A 438 62.34 15.41 30.46
CA VAL A 438 60.87 15.50 30.40
C VAL A 438 60.46 16.80 31.07
N ASN A 439 59.75 17.68 30.37
CA ASN A 439 59.35 19.01 30.85
C ASN A 439 60.51 19.85 31.43
N GLY A 440 61.71 19.68 30.86
CA GLY A 440 62.94 20.36 31.30
C GLY A 440 63.67 19.72 32.49
N ALA A 441 63.06 18.75 33.18
CA ALA A 441 63.71 17.97 34.23
C ALA A 441 64.45 16.76 33.63
N LEU A 442 65.62 16.41 34.15
CA LEU A 442 66.32 15.19 33.76
C LEU A 442 65.54 13.96 34.28
N TYR A 443 65.18 13.05 33.37
CA TYR A 443 64.44 11.83 33.68
C TYR A 443 65.36 10.61 33.81
N GLU A 444 66.25 10.40 32.84
CA GLU A 444 67.20 9.28 32.79
C GLU A 444 68.50 9.73 32.12
N SER A 445 69.64 9.15 32.50
CA SER A 445 70.94 9.53 31.94
C SER A 445 71.94 8.37 31.79
N PHE A 446 72.80 8.46 30.78
CA PHE A 446 73.93 7.56 30.59
C PHE A 446 75.25 8.33 30.57
N THR A 447 76.07 8.11 31.61
CA THR A 447 77.34 8.80 31.86
C THR A 447 78.52 7.85 31.67
N GLN A 448 79.53 8.25 30.89
CA GLN A 448 80.79 7.51 30.80
C GLN A 448 81.97 8.44 30.52
N ASN A 449 83.09 8.18 31.21
CA ASN A 449 84.36 8.87 31.01
C ASN A 449 84.98 8.49 29.66
N HIS A 450 85.60 9.45 28.99
CA HIS A 450 86.47 9.24 27.83
C HIS A 450 87.92 9.50 28.23
N SER A 451 88.83 8.68 27.72
CA SER A 451 90.27 8.86 27.87
C SER A 451 91.03 8.25 26.68
N GLY A 452 92.18 8.83 26.35
CA GLY A 452 92.96 8.44 25.18
C GLY A 452 92.37 8.93 23.85
N SER A 453 92.85 8.38 22.73
CA SER A 453 92.42 8.75 21.39
C SER A 453 91.32 7.80 20.89
N GLY A 454 90.11 8.31 20.68
CA GLY A 454 88.99 7.49 20.22
C GLY A 454 87.71 8.29 19.96
N ARG A 455 86.81 7.70 19.18
CA ARG A 455 85.49 8.28 18.95
C ARG A 455 84.59 8.04 20.16
N VAL A 456 83.92 9.09 20.64
CA VAL A 456 82.92 8.98 21.69
C VAL A 456 81.58 8.59 21.08
N THR A 457 80.87 7.69 21.73
CA THR A 457 79.49 7.35 21.41
C THR A 457 78.75 7.10 22.71
N ARG A 458 77.57 7.69 22.88
CA ARG A 458 76.67 7.45 24.01
C ARG A 458 75.31 7.08 23.47
N GLN A 459 74.64 6.15 24.14
CA GLN A 459 73.30 5.69 23.80
C GLN A 459 72.51 5.52 25.09
N ILE A 460 71.24 5.88 25.06
CA ILE A 460 70.31 5.80 26.17
C ILE A 460 68.98 5.23 25.68
N TYR A 461 68.31 4.46 26.56
CA TYR A 461 66.98 3.91 26.34
C TYR A 461 66.17 4.07 27.61
N ALA A 462 64.91 4.48 27.50
CA ALA A 462 63.97 4.54 28.62
C ALA A 462 62.54 4.27 28.16
N ILE A 463 61.69 3.84 29.09
CA ILE A 463 60.23 3.89 28.94
C ILE A 463 59.72 4.94 29.92
N VAL A 464 58.90 5.87 29.44
CA VAL A 464 58.41 7.02 30.19
C VAL A 464 56.89 7.07 30.14
N GLU A 465 56.23 7.32 31.27
CA GLU A 465 54.82 7.72 31.25
C GLU A 465 54.75 9.22 30.97
N LEU A 466 54.06 9.60 29.89
CA LEU A 466 53.83 10.98 29.50
C LEU A 466 52.33 11.28 29.56
N SER A 467 51.99 12.46 30.04
CA SER A 467 50.67 13.10 29.91
C SER A 467 50.57 13.83 28.57
N ALA A 468 49.35 14.11 28.12
CA ALA A 468 49.15 14.96 26.95
C ALA A 468 49.80 16.36 27.18
N ASN A 469 50.54 16.84 26.18
CA ASN A 469 51.40 18.03 26.19
C ASN A 469 52.70 17.94 26.99
N ASP A 470 53.06 16.78 27.56
CA ASP A 470 54.41 16.62 28.12
C ASP A 470 55.46 16.68 27.01
N THR A 471 56.54 17.40 27.29
CA THR A 471 57.62 17.67 26.33
C THR A 471 58.84 16.79 26.61
N VAL A 472 59.46 16.26 25.56
CA VAL A 472 60.67 15.42 25.67
C VAL A 472 61.77 15.96 24.77
N TYR A 473 62.97 16.14 25.30
CA TYR A 473 64.16 16.41 24.49
C TYR A 473 65.38 15.64 25.01
N ILE A 474 66.42 15.59 24.17
CA ILE A 474 67.68 14.94 24.48
C ILE A 474 68.75 16.01 24.74
N GLY A 475 69.44 15.89 25.88
CA GLY A 475 70.53 16.78 26.25
C GLY A 475 71.86 16.04 26.39
N VAL A 476 72.96 16.77 26.26
CA VAL A 476 74.31 16.31 26.56
C VAL A 476 74.95 17.25 27.57
N ASP A 477 75.54 16.66 28.60
CA ASP A 477 76.36 17.36 29.58
C ASP A 477 77.82 16.86 29.47
N THR A 478 78.75 17.80 29.54
CA THR A 478 80.20 17.57 29.45
C THR A 478 80.94 18.59 30.29
N THR A 479 82.10 18.23 30.82
CA THR A 479 82.97 19.19 31.52
C THR A 479 83.76 20.05 30.53
N ALA A 480 84.42 21.10 31.04
CA ALA A 480 85.21 22.06 30.28
C ALA A 480 86.26 21.45 29.34
N THR A 481 86.80 20.25 29.65
CA THR A 481 87.77 19.57 28.78
C THR A 481 87.11 18.84 27.59
N GLY A 482 85.78 18.71 27.58
CA GLY A 482 84.95 18.26 26.45
C GLY A 482 84.22 19.38 25.70
N ALA A 483 84.34 20.63 26.15
CA ALA A 483 83.91 21.77 25.35
C ALA A 483 84.75 21.85 24.06
N GLY A 484 84.10 22.13 22.92
CA GLY A 484 84.70 22.11 21.60
C GLY A 484 84.57 20.78 20.84
N THR A 485 84.15 19.69 21.49
CA THR A 485 83.91 18.40 20.83
C THR A 485 82.75 18.46 19.84
N SER A 486 82.91 17.87 18.64
CA SER A 486 81.89 17.91 17.59
C SER A 486 81.03 16.65 17.58
N VAL A 487 79.72 16.79 17.81
CA VAL A 487 78.72 15.74 17.60
C VAL A 487 78.36 15.68 16.12
N LEU A 488 78.54 14.52 15.50
CA LEU A 488 78.35 14.33 14.06
C LEU A 488 76.89 14.22 13.67
N ASN A 489 76.53 14.86 12.55
CA ASN A 489 75.23 14.74 11.85
C ASN A 489 74.98 13.40 11.14
N ASN A 490 75.61 12.32 11.58
CA ASN A 490 75.49 11.02 10.91
C ASN A 490 74.18 10.33 11.30
N ASN A 491 73.26 10.20 10.34
CA ASN A 491 71.92 9.61 10.49
C ASN A 491 71.86 8.12 10.93
N THR A 492 73.00 7.43 11.06
CA THR A 492 73.11 6.07 11.63
C THR A 492 73.77 6.04 13.02
N ARG A 493 74.31 7.16 13.49
CA ARG A 493 75.11 7.25 14.73
C ARG A 493 74.66 8.35 15.69
N THR A 494 73.92 9.34 15.22
CA THR A 494 73.27 10.37 16.05
C THR A 494 71.80 10.45 15.66
N THR A 495 70.94 9.99 16.57
CA THR A 495 69.50 9.75 16.32
C THR A 495 68.70 9.91 17.61
N PHE A 496 67.48 10.43 17.51
CA PHE A 496 66.47 10.37 18.56
C PHE A 496 65.21 9.69 17.99
N THR A 497 64.69 8.69 18.67
CA THR A 497 63.43 8.02 18.33
C THR A 497 62.55 7.91 19.55
N ILE A 498 61.26 8.18 19.37
CA ILE A 498 60.23 8.02 20.41
C ILE A 498 58.97 7.43 19.79
N GLU A 499 58.34 6.49 20.50
CA GLU A 499 57.10 5.83 20.07
C GLU A 499 56.16 5.59 21.26
N ARG A 500 54.85 5.73 21.08
CA ARG A 500 53.88 5.30 22.10
C ARG A 500 53.68 3.79 22.01
N ILE A 501 54.19 3.07 23.00
CA ILE A 501 54.00 1.61 23.13
C ILE A 501 52.66 1.24 23.77
N ARG A 502 52.03 2.16 24.52
CA ARG A 502 50.69 1.93 25.11
C ARG A 502 49.99 3.25 25.45
N GLN A 503 48.78 3.47 24.93
CA GLN A 503 47.91 4.55 25.39
C GLN A 503 47.22 4.17 26.72
N ILE A 504 47.10 5.14 27.63
CA ILE A 504 46.31 4.99 28.86
C ILE A 504 44.91 5.51 28.56
N ILE A 505 43.96 4.58 28.34
CA ILE A 505 42.54 4.91 28.15
C ILE A 505 41.85 4.76 29.50
N ASN A 506 41.53 5.90 30.13
CA ASN A 506 40.69 5.95 31.32
C ASN A 506 39.23 5.70 30.93
N PHE A 507 38.85 4.42 30.80
CA PHE A 507 37.45 4.04 30.66
C PHE A 507 36.69 4.44 31.92
N ILE A 508 35.93 5.54 31.84
CA ILE A 508 34.86 5.82 32.79
C ILE A 508 33.89 4.65 32.70
N LYS A 509 33.87 3.79 33.72
CA LYS A 509 32.89 2.72 33.85
C LYS A 509 31.51 3.32 34.13
N THR A 510 30.84 3.80 33.08
CA THR A 510 29.38 3.87 33.08
C THR A 510 28.87 2.44 33.28
N LYS A 511 27.98 2.25 34.25
CA LYS A 511 27.47 0.92 34.62
C LYS A 511 26.64 0.37 33.46
N ASN A 512 27.17 -0.60 32.71
CA ASN A 512 26.44 -1.73 32.13
C ASN A 512 27.44 -2.75 31.56
N PRO A 513 27.54 -3.99 32.09
CA PRO A 513 28.50 -4.97 31.62
C PRO A 513 28.00 -5.67 30.35
N ILE A 514 28.51 -5.25 29.19
CA ILE A 514 28.39 -6.05 27.97
C ILE A 514 29.36 -7.23 28.09
N HIS A 515 28.84 -8.46 28.08
CA HIS A 515 29.63 -9.68 28.11
C HIS A 515 30.34 -9.91 26.76
N LEU A 516 31.55 -9.37 26.60
CA LEU A 516 32.45 -9.83 25.53
C LEU A 516 32.94 -11.25 25.86
N ASN A 517 32.28 -12.25 25.27
CA ASN A 517 32.83 -13.60 25.23
C ASN A 517 34.05 -13.65 24.29
N ARG A 518 35.08 -14.34 24.75
CA ARG A 518 36.42 -14.38 24.15
C ARG A 518 36.40 -14.96 22.73
N ILE A 519 36.86 -14.19 21.75
CA ILE A 519 37.39 -14.78 20.51
C ILE A 519 38.81 -15.25 20.82
N PHE A 520 38.98 -16.57 20.92
CA PHE A 520 40.30 -17.20 20.93
C PHE A 520 40.78 -17.33 19.48
N PHE A 521 41.93 -16.75 19.15
CA PHE A 521 42.70 -17.18 18.00
C PHE A 521 43.34 -18.55 18.31
N LEU A 522 43.17 -19.51 17.41
CA LEU A 522 44.11 -20.61 17.23
C LEU A 522 44.65 -20.57 15.79
N PHE A 523 45.85 -21.12 15.63
CA PHE A 523 46.72 -21.06 14.45
C PHE A 523 46.08 -21.47 13.12
#